data_AF-B8HP62-F1
#
_entry.id   AF-B8HP62-F1
#
_cell.length_a   1.000
_cell.length_b   1.000
_cell.length_c   1.000
_cell.angle_alpha   90.00
_cell.angle_beta   90.00
_cell.angle_gamma   90.00
#
_symmetry.space_group_name_H-M   'P 1'
#
loop_
_entity.id
_entity.type
_entity.pdbx_description
1 polymer ?
#
loop_
_entity_poly.entity_id
_entity_poly.type
_entity_poly.pdbx_seq_one_letter_code
_entity_poly.pdbx_strand_id
1 'polypeptide(L)'
;MNSEVLFDDIRKIVTRRPIPPGQITLYKVLYEESGKWLSNNKLSEKMRWNDKESLRGVLGALGNRVNRTNGLSTDMQGIEVLLETDEENDSSSYRMRSELREVIDREPKLREAIILSVPEIHERFKNKKDWLKI
;
A
#
# COMPACT_ATOMS: atom_id res chain seq x y z
N MET A 1 7.32 -10.89 -16.55
CA MET A 1 7.71 -9.48 -16.33
C MET A 1 8.97 -9.43 -15.49
N ASN A 2 9.94 -8.59 -15.82
CA ASN A 2 11.18 -8.44 -15.04
C ASN A 2 10.85 -7.75 -13.69
N SER A 3 11.39 -8.26 -12.58
CA SER A 3 11.19 -7.70 -11.24
C SER A 3 11.67 -6.23 -11.16
N GLU A 4 12.72 -5.89 -11.89
CA GLU A 4 13.23 -4.52 -12.00
C GLU A 4 12.23 -3.55 -12.65
N VAL A 5 11.52 -4.01 -13.69
CA VAL A 5 10.49 -3.21 -14.36
C VAL A 5 9.31 -2.96 -13.41
N LEU A 6 8.89 -3.99 -12.67
CA LEU A 6 7.81 -3.85 -11.70
C LEU A 6 8.23 -2.94 -10.54
N PHE A 7 9.48 -3.02 -10.07
CA PHE A 7 10.03 -2.09 -9.08
C PHE A 7 9.88 -0.63 -9.53
N ASP A 8 10.29 -0.30 -10.76
CA ASP A 8 10.20 1.05 -11.29
C ASP A 8 8.76 1.56 -11.40
N ASP A 9 7.85 0.70 -11.85
CA ASP A 9 6.42 1.00 -11.93
C ASP A 9 5.81 1.26 -10.53
N ILE A 10 6.11 0.39 -9.56
CA ILE A 10 5.66 0.56 -8.17
C ILE A 10 6.24 1.85 -7.57
N ARG A 11 7.53 2.10 -7.78
CA ARG A 11 8.20 3.32 -7.32
C ARG A 11 7.47 4.54 -7.86
N LYS A 12 7.19 4.59 -9.16
CA LYS A 12 6.43 5.67 -9.80
C LYS A 12 5.03 5.84 -9.22
N ILE A 13 4.31 4.74 -8.94
CA ILE A 13 2.97 4.77 -8.32
C ILE A 13 3.00 5.42 -6.94
N VAL A 14 3.99 5.07 -6.11
CA VAL A 14 4.05 5.52 -4.72
C VAL A 14 4.61 6.95 -4.57
N THR A 15 5.52 7.39 -5.45
CA THR A 15 6.18 8.71 -5.35
C THR A 15 5.48 9.82 -6.13
N ARG A 16 4.73 9.52 -7.19
CA ARG A 16 4.09 10.53 -8.07
C ARG A 16 3.19 11.52 -7.33
N ARG A 17 2.58 11.11 -6.22
CA ARG A 17 1.73 11.97 -5.39
C ARG A 17 1.76 11.50 -3.93
N PRO A 18 1.52 12.39 -2.97
CA PRO A 18 1.53 12.05 -1.54
C PRO A 18 0.60 10.90 -1.23
N ILE A 19 1.03 10.01 -0.33
CA ILE A 19 0.25 8.84 0.07
C ILE A 19 -0.71 9.26 1.20
N PRO A 20 -2.02 8.99 1.11
CA PRO A 20 -2.94 9.26 2.22
C PRO A 20 -2.61 8.38 3.43
N PRO A 21 -2.88 8.83 4.67
CA PRO A 21 -2.54 8.08 5.88
C PRO A 21 -3.10 6.64 5.89
N GLY A 22 -4.32 6.42 5.37
CA GLY A 22 -4.88 5.07 5.27
C GLY A 22 -4.05 4.11 4.41
N GLN A 23 -3.45 4.59 3.31
CA GLN A 23 -2.57 3.77 2.47
C GLN A 23 -1.21 3.52 3.15
N ILE A 24 -0.67 4.50 3.89
CA ILE A 24 0.55 4.29 4.70
C ILE A 24 0.30 3.22 5.76
N THR A 25 -0.84 3.30 6.46
CA THR A 25 -1.24 2.31 7.47
C THR A 25 -1.37 0.92 6.87
N LEU A 26 -2.00 0.78 5.69
CA LEU A 26 -2.08 -0.49 4.98
C LEU A 26 -0.68 -1.05 4.66
N TYR A 27 0.22 -0.22 4.12
CA TYR A 27 1.59 -0.64 3.84
C TYR A 27 2.33 -1.05 5.11
N LYS A 28 2.18 -0.31 6.21
CA LYS A 28 2.76 -0.66 7.50
C LYS A 28 2.33 -2.04 7.96
N VAL A 29 1.02 -2.28 8.02
CA VAL A 29 0.47 -3.55 8.49
C VAL A 29 0.99 -4.72 7.66
N LEU A 30 0.98 -4.59 6.34
CA LEU A 30 1.46 -5.64 5.44
C LEU A 30 2.99 -5.82 5.49
N TYR A 31 3.75 -4.73 5.67
CA TYR A 31 5.20 -4.75 5.78
C TYR A 31 5.66 -5.48 7.06
N GLU A 32 4.99 -5.23 8.19
CA GLU A 32 5.28 -5.87 9.48
C GLU A 32 4.98 -7.37 9.45
N GLU A 33 3.91 -7.78 8.77
CA GLU A 33 3.53 -9.19 8.66
C GLU A 33 4.38 -9.99 7.65
N SER A 34 5.41 -9.37 7.05
CA SER A 34 6.55 -10.04 6.40
C SER A 34 6.18 -11.16 5.43
N GLY A 35 5.27 -10.88 4.48
CA GLY A 35 4.90 -11.84 3.44
C GLY A 35 3.85 -12.87 3.85
N LYS A 36 3.17 -12.68 4.97
CA LYS A 36 1.97 -13.46 5.32
C LYS A 36 0.74 -12.96 4.56
N TRP A 37 -0.17 -13.89 4.28
CA TRP A 37 -1.52 -13.59 3.83
C TRP A 37 -2.37 -13.06 4.98
N LEU A 38 -2.99 -11.90 4.78
CA LEU A 38 -3.91 -11.30 5.74
C LEU A 38 -5.30 -11.17 5.12
N SER A 39 -6.29 -11.79 5.76
CA SER A 39 -7.69 -11.63 5.37
C SER A 39 -8.17 -10.20 5.65
N ASN A 40 -9.26 -9.81 4.98
CA ASN A 40 -9.95 -8.54 5.25
C ASN A 40 -10.19 -8.28 6.75
N ASN A 41 -10.56 -9.30 7.52
CA ASN A 41 -10.82 -9.17 8.97
C ASN A 41 -9.54 -8.81 9.73
N LYS A 42 -8.45 -9.55 9.48
CA LYS A 42 -7.16 -9.28 10.14
C LYS A 42 -6.59 -7.92 9.75
N LEU A 43 -6.76 -7.53 8.48
CA LEU A 43 -6.37 -6.21 8.02
C LEU A 43 -7.18 -5.12 8.72
N SER A 44 -8.52 -5.23 8.76
CA SER A 44 -9.35 -4.21 9.41
C SER A 44 -9.02 -4.06 10.88
N GLU A 45 -8.81 -5.16 11.60
CA GLU A 45 -8.43 -5.19 13.03
C GLU A 45 -7.12 -4.46 13.30
N LYS A 46 -6.12 -4.65 12.43
CA LYS A 46 -4.80 -4.02 12.55
C LYS A 46 -4.78 -2.58 12.05
N MET A 47 -5.72 -2.22 11.18
CA MET A 47 -5.92 -0.85 10.73
C MET A 47 -6.65 -0.02 11.78
N ARG A 48 -6.74 1.29 11.52
CA ARG A 48 -7.46 2.21 12.40
C ARG A 48 -8.95 1.85 12.44
N TRP A 49 -9.49 1.69 13.65
CA TRP A 49 -10.92 1.55 13.98
C TRP A 49 -11.61 0.21 13.74
N ASN A 50 -10.88 -0.86 13.39
CA ASN A 50 -11.48 -2.18 13.15
C ASN A 50 -12.68 -2.13 12.16
N ASP A 51 -12.59 -1.24 11.16
CA ASP A 51 -13.69 -0.94 10.26
C ASP A 51 -13.39 -1.46 8.84
N LYS A 52 -14.22 -2.42 8.40
CA LYS A 52 -14.11 -3.02 7.07
C LYS A 52 -14.50 -2.05 5.95
N GLU A 53 -15.39 -1.09 6.21
CA GLU A 53 -15.76 -0.09 5.21
C GLU A 53 -14.61 0.88 4.96
N SER A 54 -13.92 1.30 6.03
CA SER A 54 -12.67 2.06 5.91
C SER A 54 -11.60 1.28 5.13
N LEU A 55 -11.42 -0.02 5.38
CA LEU A 55 -10.49 -0.86 4.60
C LEU A 55 -10.87 -0.89 3.11
N ARG A 56 -12.14 -1.12 2.78
CA ARG A 56 -12.64 -1.09 1.39
C ARG A 56 -12.36 0.25 0.72
N GLY A 57 -12.59 1.36 1.44
CA GLY A 57 -12.27 2.71 0.97
C GLY A 57 -10.78 2.90 0.68
N VAL A 58 -9.89 2.37 1.54
CA VAL A 58 -8.44 2.43 1.34
C VAL A 58 -8.02 1.61 0.13
N LEU A 59 -8.50 0.37 -0.02
CA LEU A 59 -8.20 -0.51 -1.15
C LEU A 59 -8.72 0.09 -2.47
N GLY A 60 -9.94 0.62 -2.50
CA GLY A 60 -10.49 1.30 -3.66
C GLY A 60 -9.71 2.57 -4.04
N ALA A 61 -9.30 3.38 -3.05
CA ALA A 61 -8.44 4.54 -3.28
C ALA A 61 -7.04 4.15 -3.78
N LEU A 62 -6.53 2.98 -3.35
CA LEU A 62 -5.26 2.43 -3.79
C LEU A 62 -5.33 1.92 -5.22
N GLY A 63 -6.36 1.16 -5.58
CA GLY A 63 -6.58 0.74 -6.97
C GLY A 63 -6.72 1.94 -7.90
N ASN A 64 -7.46 2.97 -7.49
CA ASN A 64 -7.55 4.24 -8.22
C ASN A 64 -6.20 4.97 -8.34
N ARG A 65 -5.30 4.85 -7.36
CA ARG A 65 -3.94 5.42 -7.47
C ARG A 65 -3.17 4.73 -8.58
N VAL A 66 -3.20 3.40 -8.61
CA VAL A 66 -2.50 2.60 -9.61
C VAL A 66 -3.06 2.91 -11.00
N ASN A 67 -4.38 2.77 -11.18
CA ASN A 67 -5.04 2.94 -12.47
C ASN A 67 -4.88 4.34 -13.07
N ARG A 68 -4.71 5.38 -12.24
CA ARG A 68 -4.48 6.77 -12.70
C ARG A 68 -3.01 7.10 -12.91
N THR A 69 -2.11 6.12 -12.85
CA THR A 69 -0.68 6.32 -13.09
C THR A 69 -0.39 5.93 -14.54
N ASN A 70 -0.03 6.92 -15.34
CA ASN A 70 0.19 6.74 -16.78
C ASN A 70 1.61 6.22 -17.06
N GLY A 71 1.75 5.46 -18.16
CA GLY A 71 3.03 4.94 -18.63
C GLY A 71 3.65 3.96 -17.63
N LEU A 72 2.83 3.05 -17.10
CA LEU A 72 3.31 1.85 -16.45
C LEU A 72 3.65 0.83 -17.54
N SER A 73 4.70 0.04 -17.31
CA SER A 73 5.14 -1.01 -18.22
C SER A 73 4.43 -2.35 -17.95
N THR A 74 3.97 -2.56 -16.72
CA THR A 74 3.16 -3.70 -16.31
C THR A 74 1.77 -3.68 -16.96
N ASP A 75 1.25 -4.86 -17.25
CA ASP A 75 -0.11 -5.14 -17.68
C ASP A 75 -1.10 -5.30 -16.50
N MET A 76 -0.58 -5.47 -15.28
CA MET A 76 -1.38 -5.57 -14.06
C MET A 76 -2.14 -4.27 -13.79
N GLN A 77 -3.30 -4.40 -13.14
CA GLN A 77 -4.17 -3.26 -12.82
C GLN A 77 -4.58 -3.25 -11.35
N GLY A 78 -5.08 -2.10 -10.91
CA GLY A 78 -5.63 -1.93 -9.58
C GLY A 78 -4.62 -2.24 -8.48
N ILE A 79 -5.08 -2.82 -7.38
CA ILE A 79 -4.21 -3.12 -6.23
C ILE A 79 -3.23 -4.27 -6.51
N GLU A 80 -3.46 -5.08 -7.54
CA GLU A 80 -2.64 -6.27 -7.85
C GLU A 80 -1.22 -5.92 -8.30
N VAL A 81 -0.99 -4.68 -8.75
CA VAL A 81 0.37 -4.18 -9.02
C VAL A 81 1.21 -4.13 -7.75
N LEU A 82 0.58 -3.88 -6.60
CA LEU A 82 1.22 -3.62 -5.32
C LEU A 82 1.11 -4.81 -4.35
N LEU A 83 -0.01 -5.53 -4.43
CA LEU A 83 -0.40 -6.59 -3.53
C LEU A 83 -0.64 -7.87 -4.33
N GLU A 84 -0.36 -9.00 -3.72
CA GLU A 84 -0.93 -10.27 -4.16
C GLU A 84 -2.30 -10.46 -3.51
N THR A 85 -3.21 -11.06 -4.24
CA THR A 85 -4.57 -11.40 -3.82
C THR A 85 -4.74 -12.91 -3.85
N ASP A 86 -5.41 -13.44 -2.83
CA ASP A 86 -5.82 -14.82 -2.75
C ASP A 86 -7.32 -14.86 -2.41
N GLU A 87 -8.09 -15.53 -3.25
CA GLU A 87 -9.56 -15.62 -3.17
C GLU A 87 -10.04 -17.02 -2.76
N GLU A 88 -9.21 -17.81 -2.09
CA GLU A 88 -9.66 -19.07 -1.51
C GLU A 88 -10.53 -18.84 -0.25
N ASN A 89 -11.80 -19.22 -0.32
CA ASN A 89 -12.80 -19.30 0.77
C ASN A 89 -13.32 -17.97 1.38
N ASP A 90 -14.29 -17.35 0.68
CA ASP A 90 -15.20 -16.28 1.17
C ASP A 90 -14.57 -15.01 1.76
N SER A 91 -13.24 -14.90 1.77
CA SER A 91 -12.54 -13.71 2.24
C SER A 91 -11.25 -13.50 1.46
N SER A 92 -11.24 -12.45 0.62
CA SER A 92 -10.02 -12.02 -0.05
C SER A 92 -8.92 -11.78 0.99
N SER A 93 -7.78 -12.43 0.78
CA SER A 93 -6.57 -12.25 1.54
C SER A 93 -5.54 -11.49 0.71
N TYR A 94 -4.72 -10.69 1.38
CA TYR A 94 -3.74 -9.85 0.72
C TYR A 94 -2.36 -10.07 1.31
N ARG A 95 -1.36 -9.95 0.45
CA ARG A 95 0.06 -9.96 0.80
C ARG A 95 0.78 -8.84 0.07
N MET A 96 1.76 -8.21 0.71
CA MET A 96 2.64 -7.24 0.04
C MET A 96 3.59 -7.96 -0.90
N ARG A 97 3.68 -7.47 -2.15
CA ARG A 97 4.70 -7.94 -3.11
C ARG A 97 6.11 -7.57 -2.63
N SER A 98 7.08 -8.42 -2.96
CA SER A 98 8.51 -8.18 -2.70
C SER A 98 8.99 -6.83 -3.24
N GLU A 99 8.54 -6.45 -4.42
CA GLU A 99 8.92 -5.22 -5.11
C GLU A 99 8.41 -3.98 -4.37
N LEU A 100 7.19 -4.01 -3.82
CA LEU A 100 6.70 -2.93 -2.97
C LEU A 100 7.52 -2.82 -1.68
N ARG A 101 7.90 -3.95 -1.08
CA ARG A 101 8.77 -3.96 0.09
C ARG A 101 10.12 -3.33 -0.22
N GLU A 102 10.72 -3.69 -1.35
CA GLU A 102 11.99 -3.13 -1.80
C GLU A 102 11.89 -1.62 -2.06
N VAL A 103 10.80 -1.15 -2.68
CA VAL A 103 10.53 0.29 -2.85
C VAL A 103 10.45 1.00 -1.50
N ILE A 104 9.73 0.43 -0.52
CA ILE A 104 9.66 0.99 0.83
C ILE A 104 11.06 1.08 1.45
N ASP A 105 11.87 0.03 1.31
CA ASP A 105 13.21 -0.04 1.88
C ASP A 105 14.19 0.94 1.23
N ARG A 106 14.02 1.23 -0.07
CA ARG A 106 14.87 2.15 -0.84
C ARG A 106 14.39 3.60 -0.84
N GLU A 107 13.21 3.90 -0.31
CA GLU A 107 12.65 5.24 -0.22
C GLU A 107 12.65 5.74 1.25
N PRO A 108 13.69 6.47 1.71
CA PRO A 108 13.86 6.81 3.13
C PRO A 108 12.66 7.49 3.77
N LYS A 109 12.03 8.44 3.06
CA LYS A 109 10.83 9.15 3.54
C LYS A 109 9.63 8.21 3.75
N LEU A 110 9.49 7.17 2.91
CA LEU A 110 8.42 6.19 3.03
C LEU A 110 8.75 5.19 4.16
N ARG A 111 10.01 4.77 4.27
CA ARG A 111 10.48 3.92 5.37
C ARG A 111 10.24 4.59 6.73
N GLU A 112 10.61 5.85 6.87
CA GLU A 112 10.36 6.67 8.07
C GLU A 112 8.87 6.78 8.41
N ALA A 113 8.01 6.87 7.40
CA ALA A 113 6.56 6.95 7.62
C ALA A 113 5.98 5.62 8.13
N ILE A 114 6.48 4.49 7.64
CA ILE A 114 5.96 3.15 7.97
C ILE A 114 6.35 2.69 9.37
N ILE A 115 7.50 3.12 9.89
CA ILE A 115 7.92 2.75 11.26
C ILE A 115 7.10 3.43 12.36
N LEU A 116 6.40 4.53 12.05
CA LEU A 116 5.52 5.21 12.99
C LEU A 116 4.35 4.33 13.43
N SER A 117 3.83 4.54 14.64
CA SER A 117 2.58 3.91 15.08
C SER A 117 1.39 4.39 14.24
N VAL A 118 0.31 3.59 14.19
CA VAL A 118 -0.91 3.96 13.45
C VAL A 118 -1.46 5.33 13.88
N PRO A 119 -1.58 5.68 15.19
CA PRO A 119 -1.99 7.01 15.60
C PRO A 119 -1.08 8.14 15.07
N GLU A 120 0.25 7.94 15.14
CA GLU A 120 1.23 8.93 14.65
C GLU A 120 1.15 9.13 13.14
N ILE A 121 0.94 8.07 12.36
CA ILE A 121 0.72 8.16 10.91
C ILE A 121 -0.46 9.08 10.62
N HIS A 122 -1.60 8.83 11.26
CA HIS A 122 -2.79 9.63 11.02
C HIS A 122 -2.61 11.07 11.47
N GLU A 123 -1.97 11.33 12.61
CA GLU A 123 -1.74 12.70 13.08
C GLU A 123 -0.77 13.46 12.16
N ARG A 124 0.34 12.83 11.76
CA ARG A 124 1.39 13.44 10.95
C ARG A 124 0.97 13.70 9.52
N PHE A 125 0.09 12.88 8.95
CA PHE A 125 -0.24 12.90 7.52
C PHE A 125 -1.68 13.32 7.18
N LYS A 126 -2.59 13.51 8.16
CA LYS A 126 -4.02 13.88 7.89
C LYS A 126 -4.22 15.06 6.94
N ASN A 127 -3.30 16.04 6.94
CA ASN A 127 -3.41 17.25 6.12
C ASN A 127 -2.19 17.51 5.22
N LYS A 128 -1.29 16.53 5.04
CA LYS A 128 -0.06 16.75 4.26
C LYS A 128 -0.30 16.54 2.77
N LYS A 129 -0.26 17.65 2.01
CA LYS A 129 -0.48 17.68 0.56
C LYS A 129 0.79 17.55 -0.29
N ASP A 130 1.98 17.55 0.33
CA ASP A 130 3.27 17.60 -0.39
C ASP A 130 4.33 16.63 0.14
N TRP A 131 3.95 15.64 0.95
CA TRP A 131 4.93 14.67 1.45
C TRP A 131 5.20 13.56 0.40
N LEU A 132 6.44 13.09 0.31
CA LEU A 132 6.90 12.03 -0.60
C LEU A 132 6.80 12.34 -2.12
N LYS A 133 6.51 13.57 -2.53
CA LYS A 133 6.69 13.97 -3.94
C LYS A 133 8.18 13.99 -4.27
N ILE A 134 8.61 13.21 -5.25
CA ILE A 134 9.98 13.16 -5.80
C ILE A 134 9.88 13.48 -7.29
#